data_AF-A0A0L7KWC2-F1
#
_entry.id   AF-A0A0L7KWC2-F1
#
_cell.length_a   1.000
_cell.length_b   1.000
_cell.length_c   1.000
_cell.angle_alpha   90.00
_cell.angle_beta   90.00
_cell.angle_gamma   90.00
#
_symmetry.space_group_name_H-M   'P 1'
#
loop_
_entity.id
_entity.type
_entity.pdbx_description
1 polymer ?
#
loop_
_entity_poly.entity_id
_entity_poly.type
_entity_poly.pdbx_seq_one_letter_code
_entity_poly.pdbx_strand_id
1 'polypeptide(L)'
;MGTLEDENQVLREKNTELVHKVQHWKMLAAQRDSEKLDLMKELNELRLNLARLRNNGNLEASKLDTALQSASEKALAHLVRASSEIAHTMDLAKAYMRERMDVDTEAPRWSAIGGTPKTDKIHRVRPIMMGGQFLQPIVALRRADTLLNTRPVARSPNQNTFVNERAVPIRMLQDVYIPLTRVDAGDLQNNNMAMEAEANSDSSEDLGLD
;
A
#
# COMPACT_ATOMS: atom_id res chain seq x y z
N MET A 1 84.89 -42.91 49.83
CA MET A 1 83.92 -43.90 49.32
C MET A 1 82.49 -43.38 49.39
N GLY A 2 82.03 -42.72 50.47
CA GLY A 2 80.63 -42.22 50.56
C GLY A 2 80.20 -41.10 49.59
N THR A 3 81.13 -40.31 49.05
CA THR A 3 80.79 -39.14 48.21
C THR A 3 80.13 -39.50 46.87
N LEU A 4 80.50 -40.65 46.27
CA LEU A 4 79.94 -41.11 45.00
C LEU A 4 78.57 -41.80 45.17
N GLU A 5 78.34 -42.40 46.34
CA GLU A 5 77.06 -43.02 46.68
C GLU A 5 75.99 -41.96 46.97
N ASP A 6 76.37 -40.92 47.71
CA ASP A 6 75.51 -39.75 47.96
C ASP A 6 75.16 -39.02 46.66
N GLU A 7 76.13 -38.83 45.76
CA GLU A 7 75.90 -38.23 44.44
C GLU A 7 74.96 -39.08 43.58
N ASN A 8 75.12 -40.41 43.60
CA ASN A 8 74.20 -41.33 42.93
C ASN A 8 72.78 -41.26 43.49
N GLN A 9 72.63 -41.09 44.80
CA GLN A 9 71.33 -40.97 45.44
C GLN A 9 70.63 -39.66 45.03
N VAL A 10 71.34 -38.53 45.05
CA VAL A 10 70.83 -37.23 44.60
C VAL A 10 70.43 -37.27 43.12
N LEU A 11 71.21 -37.95 42.28
CA LEU A 11 70.88 -38.12 40.86
C LEU A 11 69.62 -38.96 40.64
N ARG A 12 69.41 -40.01 41.45
CA ARG A 12 68.18 -40.82 41.42
C ARG A 12 66.96 -39.99 41.81
N GLU A 13 67.05 -39.20 42.86
CA GLU A 13 65.97 -38.31 43.30
C GLU A 13 65.61 -37.28 42.23
N LYS A 14 66.60 -36.61 41.64
CA LYS A 14 66.39 -35.70 40.51
C LYS A 14 65.77 -36.41 39.30
N ASN A 15 66.18 -37.65 39.02
CA ASN A 15 65.59 -38.43 37.95
C ASN A 15 64.10 -38.73 38.22
N THR A 16 63.75 -39.13 39.44
CA THR A 16 62.35 -39.34 39.82
C THR A 16 61.53 -38.06 39.72
N GLU A 17 62.07 -36.92 40.14
CA GLU A 17 61.41 -35.62 40.02
C GLU A 17 61.20 -35.22 38.54
N LEU A 18 62.20 -35.46 37.69
CA LEU A 18 62.09 -35.22 36.25
C LEU A 18 61.03 -36.12 35.61
N VAL A 19 60.95 -37.39 36.00
CA VAL A 19 59.91 -38.31 35.52
C VAL A 19 58.52 -37.79 35.91
N HIS A 20 58.32 -37.34 37.16
CA HIS A 20 57.05 -36.75 37.58
C HIS A 20 56.72 -35.46 36.82
N LYS A 21 57.69 -34.58 36.57
CA LYS A 21 57.50 -33.38 35.76
C LYS A 21 57.10 -33.74 34.32
N VAL A 22 57.78 -34.70 33.70
CA VAL A 22 57.45 -35.17 32.35
C VAL A 22 56.03 -35.76 32.31
N GLN A 23 55.66 -36.55 33.31
CA GLN A 23 54.31 -37.12 33.40
C GLN A 23 53.24 -36.03 33.57
N HIS A 24 53.50 -35.02 34.40
CA HIS A 24 52.62 -33.86 34.56
C HIS A 24 52.44 -33.11 33.24
N TRP A 25 53.52 -32.82 32.52
CA TRP A 25 53.44 -32.15 31.22
C TRP A 25 52.70 -32.99 30.16
N LYS A 26 52.87 -34.32 30.18
CA LYS A 26 52.09 -35.23 29.31
C LYS A 26 50.60 -35.15 29.61
N MET A 27 50.21 -35.15 30.89
CA MET A 27 48.82 -35.00 31.29
C MET A 27 48.25 -33.65 30.84
N LEU A 28 48.99 -32.56 31.04
CA LEU A 28 48.57 -31.21 30.66
C LEU A 28 48.42 -31.09 29.13
N ALA A 29 49.34 -31.67 28.36
CA ALA A 29 49.26 -31.69 26.90
C ALA A 29 48.04 -32.50 26.42
N ALA A 30 47.80 -33.67 27.01
CA ALA A 30 46.61 -34.48 26.68
C ALA A 30 45.30 -33.74 27.01
N GLN A 31 45.26 -33.02 28.14
CA GLN A 31 44.10 -32.21 28.50
C GLN A 31 43.85 -31.09 27.49
N ARG A 32 44.90 -30.33 27.12
CA ARG A 32 44.82 -29.29 26.08
C ARG A 32 44.31 -29.84 24.75
N ASP A 33 44.76 -31.03 24.36
CA ASP A 33 44.32 -31.67 23.12
C ASP A 33 42.84 -32.09 23.19
N SER A 34 42.37 -32.56 24.36
CA SER A 34 40.95 -32.87 24.57
C SER A 34 40.06 -31.63 24.50
N GLU A 35 40.47 -30.54 25.15
CA GLU A 35 39.76 -29.24 25.09
C GLU A 35 39.70 -28.71 23.66
N LYS A 36 40.80 -28.82 22.91
CA LYS A 36 40.84 -28.45 21.49
C LYS A 36 39.87 -29.29 20.66
N LEU A 37 39.78 -30.59 20.90
CA LEU A 37 38.84 -31.46 20.20
C LEU A 37 37.38 -31.06 20.50
N ASP A 38 37.07 -30.73 21.75
CA ASP A 38 35.72 -30.31 22.13
C ASP A 38 35.36 -28.95 21.54
N LEU A 39 36.27 -27.96 21.57
CA LEU A 39 36.09 -26.69 20.89
C LEU A 39 35.89 -26.86 19.38
N MET A 40 36.59 -27.81 18.73
CA MET A 40 36.38 -28.11 17.31
C MET A 40 34.99 -28.71 17.04
N LYS A 41 34.46 -29.54 17.95
CA LYS A 41 33.10 -30.07 17.84
C LYS A 41 32.07 -28.94 17.96
N GLU A 42 32.20 -28.10 19.00
CA GLU A 42 31.31 -26.95 19.22
C GLU A 42 31.34 -25.99 18.03
N LEU A 43 32.52 -25.68 17.49
CA LEU A 43 32.67 -24.82 16.33
C LEU A 43 31.97 -25.41 15.10
N ASN A 44 32.08 -26.71 14.86
CA ASN A 44 31.37 -27.37 13.77
C ASN A 44 29.85 -27.39 13.98
N GLU A 45 29.39 -27.59 15.22
CA GLU A 45 27.98 -27.52 15.56
C GLU A 45 27.42 -26.11 15.36
N LEU A 46 28.14 -25.07 15.78
CA LEU A 46 27.78 -23.67 15.54
C LEU A 46 27.73 -23.34 14.05
N ARG A 47 28.70 -23.81 13.26
CA ARG A 47 28.68 -23.67 11.80
C ARG A 47 27.45 -24.33 11.18
N LEU A 48 27.10 -25.54 11.64
CA LEU A 48 25.92 -26.25 11.17
C LEU A 48 24.62 -25.51 11.56
N ASN A 49 24.54 -25.00 12.78
CA ASN A 49 23.38 -24.26 13.27
C ASN A 49 23.21 -22.93 12.51
N LEU A 50 24.30 -22.21 12.23
CA LEU A 50 24.27 -21.01 11.39
C LEU A 50 23.77 -21.36 9.98
N ALA A 51 24.31 -22.41 9.37
CA ALA A 51 23.88 -22.85 8.04
C ALA A 51 22.37 -23.20 8.01
N ARG A 52 21.87 -23.90 9.03
CA ARG A 52 20.43 -24.17 9.18
C ARG A 52 19.61 -22.90 9.32
N LEU A 53 20.03 -21.97 10.16
CA LEU A 53 19.30 -20.71 10.39
C LEU A 53 19.22 -19.87 9.11
N ARG A 54 20.34 -19.76 8.37
CA ARG A 54 20.37 -19.07 7.07
C ARG A 54 19.46 -19.74 6.04
N ASN A 55 19.48 -21.07 5.95
CA ASN A 55 18.64 -21.79 5.00
C ASN A 55 17.15 -21.68 5.36
N ASN A 56 16.80 -21.81 6.64
CA ASN A 56 15.43 -21.67 7.10
C ASN A 56 14.92 -20.24 6.87
N GLY A 57 15.72 -19.22 7.19
CA GLY A 57 15.38 -17.82 6.93
C GLY A 57 15.15 -17.55 5.44
N ASN A 58 16.00 -18.08 4.57
CA ASN A 58 15.82 -17.96 3.12
C ASN A 58 14.53 -18.65 2.63
N LEU A 59 14.19 -19.82 3.18
CA LEU A 59 12.96 -20.53 2.83
C LEU A 59 11.72 -19.77 3.30
N GLU A 60 11.76 -19.18 4.49
CA GLU A 60 10.66 -18.35 5.02
C GLU A 60 10.48 -17.07 4.22
N ALA A 61 11.57 -16.39 3.86
CA ALA A 61 11.53 -15.22 2.99
C ALA A 61 10.92 -15.55 1.62
N SER A 62 11.35 -16.65 0.99
CA SER A 62 10.80 -17.09 -0.30
C SER A 62 9.30 -17.46 -0.21
N LYS A 63 8.87 -18.08 0.90
CA LYS A 63 7.44 -18.34 1.14
C LYS A 63 6.63 -17.05 1.28
N LEU A 64 7.18 -16.04 1.95
CA LEU A 64 6.54 -14.73 2.08
C LEU A 64 6.45 -14.02 0.72
N ASP A 65 7.52 -14.02 -0.07
CA ASP A 65 7.53 -13.41 -1.40
C ASP A 65 6.51 -14.04 -2.33
N THR A 66 6.44 -15.37 -2.37
CA THR A 66 5.45 -16.10 -3.18
C THR A 66 4.02 -15.84 -2.71
N ALA A 67 3.78 -15.74 -1.40
CA ALA A 67 2.48 -15.38 -0.85
C ALA A 67 2.08 -13.95 -1.23
N LEU A 68 3.00 -12.99 -1.10
CA LEU A 68 2.78 -11.59 -1.49
C LEU A 68 2.50 -11.45 -2.99
N GLN A 69 3.25 -12.15 -3.84
CA GLN A 69 3.01 -12.18 -5.27
C GLN A 69 1.64 -12.77 -5.60
N SER A 70 1.25 -13.88 -4.95
CA SER A 70 -0.08 -14.45 -5.17
C SER A 70 -1.22 -13.53 -4.72
N ALA A 71 -1.01 -12.76 -3.65
CA ALA A 71 -1.97 -11.81 -3.13
C ALA A 71 -2.09 -10.58 -4.05
N SER A 72 -0.97 -10.08 -4.57
CA SER A 72 -0.95 -8.96 -5.51
C SER A 72 -1.60 -9.35 -6.84
N GLU A 73 -1.32 -10.54 -7.37
CA GLU A 73 -1.97 -11.08 -8.56
C GLU A 73 -3.50 -11.18 -8.39
N LYS A 74 -3.97 -11.66 -7.23
CA LYS A 74 -5.40 -11.68 -6.91
C LYS A 74 -6.01 -10.28 -6.84
N ALA A 75 -5.34 -9.34 -6.18
CA ALA A 75 -5.81 -7.96 -6.10
C ALA A 75 -5.93 -7.32 -7.49
N LEU A 76 -4.91 -7.53 -8.35
CA LEU A 76 -4.92 -7.07 -9.74
C LEU A 76 -6.06 -7.72 -10.53
N ALA A 77 -6.28 -9.02 -10.38
CA ALA A 77 -7.39 -9.72 -11.05
C ALA A 77 -8.76 -9.16 -10.64
N HIS A 78 -8.96 -8.85 -9.36
CA HIS A 78 -10.18 -8.19 -8.88
C HIS A 78 -10.34 -6.78 -9.44
N LEU A 79 -9.27 -5.99 -9.53
CA LEU A 79 -9.32 -4.65 -10.12
C LEU A 79 -9.67 -4.69 -11.61
N VAL A 80 -9.06 -5.60 -12.37
CA VAL A 80 -9.36 -5.80 -13.80
C VAL A 80 -10.82 -6.22 -13.97
N ARG A 81 -11.30 -7.15 -13.15
CA ARG A 81 -12.71 -7.57 -13.18
C ARG A 81 -13.66 -6.42 -12.86
N ALA A 82 -13.42 -5.68 -11.78
CA ALA A 82 -14.24 -4.52 -11.41
C ALA A 82 -14.24 -3.46 -12.53
N SER A 83 -13.09 -3.21 -13.17
CA SER A 83 -13.01 -2.31 -14.32
C SER A 83 -13.85 -2.80 -15.50
N SER A 84 -13.86 -4.10 -15.79
CA SER A 84 -14.70 -4.67 -16.84
C SER A 84 -16.20 -4.54 -16.54
N GLU A 85 -16.60 -4.70 -15.28
CA GLU A 85 -17.98 -4.53 -14.84
C GLU A 85 -18.41 -3.06 -14.93
N ILE A 86 -17.54 -2.11 -14.55
CA ILE A 86 -17.79 -0.67 -14.72
C ILE A 86 -17.94 -0.32 -16.21
N ALA A 87 -17.06 -0.83 -17.08
CA ALA A 87 -17.18 -0.61 -18.53
C ALA A 87 -18.52 -1.14 -19.07
N HIS A 88 -18.95 -2.33 -18.63
CA HIS A 88 -20.23 -2.89 -19.02
C HIS A 88 -21.42 -2.02 -18.56
N THR A 89 -21.40 -1.51 -17.32
CA THR A 89 -22.46 -0.60 -16.84
C THR A 89 -22.48 0.73 -17.60
N MET A 90 -21.32 1.25 -18.01
CA MET A 90 -21.24 2.44 -18.86
C MET A 90 -21.86 2.20 -20.24
N ASP A 91 -21.64 1.02 -20.82
CA ASP A 91 -22.26 0.67 -22.10
C ASP A 91 -23.78 0.47 -21.98
N LEU A 92 -24.26 -0.10 -20.87
CA LEU A 92 -25.69 -0.16 -20.57
C LEU A 92 -26.29 1.25 -20.44
N ALA A 93 -25.62 2.16 -19.73
CA ALA A 93 -26.06 3.55 -19.62
C ALA A 93 -26.10 4.25 -20.99
N LYS A 94 -25.10 4.04 -21.85
CA LYS A 94 -25.12 4.55 -23.23
C LYS A 94 -26.27 3.96 -24.04
N ALA A 95 -26.54 2.66 -23.92
CA ALA A 95 -27.63 2.00 -24.62
C ALA A 95 -28.99 2.58 -24.19
N TYR A 96 -29.22 2.71 -22.89
CA TYR A 96 -30.42 3.35 -22.34
C TYR A 96 -30.59 4.80 -22.83
N MET A 97 -29.51 5.59 -22.86
CA MET A 97 -29.55 6.95 -23.36
C MET A 97 -29.91 7.01 -24.85
N ARG A 98 -29.40 6.09 -25.67
CA ARG A 98 -29.78 5.98 -27.08
C ARG A 98 -31.25 5.62 -27.24
N GLU A 99 -31.72 4.60 -26.53
CA GLU A 99 -33.14 4.20 -26.55
C GLU A 99 -34.06 5.36 -26.13
N ARG A 100 -33.70 6.13 -25.10
CA ARG A 100 -34.44 7.32 -24.69
C ARG A 100 -34.45 8.39 -25.78
N MET A 101 -33.33 8.60 -26.47
CA MET A 101 -33.28 9.52 -27.61
C MET A 101 -34.15 9.04 -28.77
N ASP A 102 -34.14 7.74 -29.07
CA ASP A 102 -34.99 7.16 -30.11
C ASP A 102 -36.47 7.35 -29.76
N VAL A 103 -36.88 7.08 -28.52
CA VAL A 103 -38.24 7.37 -28.02
C VAL A 103 -38.56 8.86 -28.11
N ASP A 104 -37.64 9.76 -27.74
CA ASP A 104 -37.85 11.22 -27.87
C ASP A 104 -37.98 11.66 -29.35
N THR A 105 -37.35 10.94 -30.29
CA THR A 105 -37.49 11.21 -31.74
C THR A 105 -38.76 10.63 -32.35
N GLU A 106 -39.20 9.46 -31.88
CA GLU A 106 -40.44 8.80 -32.31
C GLU A 106 -41.68 9.39 -31.61
N ALA A 107 -41.50 9.99 -30.44
CA ALA A 107 -42.56 10.70 -29.74
C ALA A 107 -43.12 11.80 -30.64
N PRO A 108 -44.45 11.91 -30.77
CA PRO A 108 -45.08 12.98 -31.53
C PRO A 108 -44.57 14.32 -31.00
N ARG A 109 -43.76 15.02 -31.81
CA ARG A 109 -43.41 16.40 -31.56
C ARG A 109 -44.73 17.15 -31.40
N TRP A 110 -45.05 17.61 -30.20
CA TRP A 110 -46.22 18.48 -29.97
C TRP A 110 -46.16 19.75 -30.84
N SER A 111 -44.96 20.12 -31.31
CA SER A 111 -44.71 21.15 -32.32
C SER A 111 -45.13 20.79 -33.75
N ALA A 112 -45.44 19.52 -34.07
CA ALA A 112 -46.04 19.08 -35.33
C ALA A 112 -47.59 19.05 -35.26
N ILE A 113 -48.17 18.97 -34.06
CA ILE A 113 -49.62 19.14 -33.84
C ILE A 113 -49.98 20.64 -33.84
N GLY A 114 -49.06 21.48 -33.40
CA GLY A 114 -49.13 22.93 -33.57
C GLY A 114 -48.63 23.36 -34.94
N GLY A 115 -49.25 22.88 -36.02
CA GLY A 115 -49.20 23.62 -37.28
C GLY A 115 -49.59 25.06 -36.95
N THR A 116 -48.65 26.00 -37.07
CA THR A 116 -49.02 27.40 -37.02
C THR A 116 -50.11 27.57 -38.07
N PRO A 117 -51.34 28.00 -37.71
CA PRO A 117 -52.38 28.19 -38.70
C PRO A 117 -51.85 29.26 -39.64
N LYS A 118 -51.50 28.83 -40.87
CA LYS A 118 -51.23 29.75 -41.96
C LYS A 118 -52.52 30.54 -42.18
N THR A 119 -52.55 31.74 -41.64
CA THR A 119 -53.32 32.89 -42.13
C THR A 119 -54.80 32.68 -42.42
N ASP A 120 -55.51 31.84 -41.66
CA ASP A 120 -56.97 31.82 -41.71
C ASP A 120 -57.56 32.32 -40.39
N LYS A 121 -58.07 33.55 -40.48
CA LYS A 121 -58.98 34.27 -39.57
C LYS A 121 -59.06 33.68 -38.16
N ILE A 122 -58.21 34.18 -37.27
CA ILE A 122 -58.38 34.03 -35.82
C ILE A 122 -59.79 34.53 -35.48
N HIS A 123 -60.69 33.62 -35.14
CA HIS A 123 -62.02 33.97 -34.61
C HIS A 123 -61.80 34.54 -33.21
N ARG A 124 -61.64 35.86 -33.13
CA ARG A 124 -61.62 36.58 -31.86
C ARG A 124 -63.01 36.48 -31.24
N VAL A 125 -63.20 35.50 -30.37
CA VAL A 125 -64.39 35.42 -29.51
C VAL A 125 -64.39 36.65 -28.62
N ARG A 126 -65.47 37.43 -28.62
CA ARG A 126 -65.59 38.57 -27.69
C ARG A 126 -65.57 38.02 -26.27
N PRO A 127 -64.80 38.63 -25.35
CA PRO A 127 -64.80 38.21 -23.96
C PRO A 127 -66.22 38.23 -23.40
N ILE A 128 -66.63 37.12 -22.78
CA ILE A 128 -67.96 36.96 -22.20
C ILE A 128 -68.08 37.95 -21.05
N MET A 129 -69.08 38.84 -21.13
CA MET A 129 -69.43 39.74 -20.05
C MET A 129 -70.44 39.05 -19.15
N MET A 130 -70.10 38.85 -17.87
CA MET A 130 -71.04 38.40 -16.85
C MET A 130 -71.10 39.49 -15.78
N GLY A 131 -72.26 40.13 -15.61
CA GLY A 131 -72.45 41.19 -14.61
C GLY A 131 -71.64 42.48 -14.84
N GLY A 132 -71.32 42.84 -16.08
CA GLY A 132 -70.65 44.11 -16.40
C GLY A 132 -69.11 44.10 -16.30
N GLN A 133 -68.51 42.98 -15.91
CA GLN A 133 -67.06 42.80 -15.88
C GLN A 133 -66.62 41.75 -16.93
N PHE A 134 -65.53 42.02 -17.64
CA PHE A 134 -64.97 41.10 -18.63
C PHE A 134 -64.20 39.98 -17.93
N LEU A 135 -64.62 38.72 -18.08
CA LEU A 135 -63.82 37.57 -17.65
C LEU A 135 -62.71 37.31 -18.66
N GLN A 136 -61.52 37.81 -18.38
CA GLN A 136 -60.30 37.31 -19.02
C GLN A 136 -59.78 36.11 -18.22
N PRO A 137 -59.39 34.99 -18.87
CA PRO A 137 -58.70 33.92 -18.17
C PRO A 137 -57.34 34.47 -17.70
N ILE A 138 -57.19 34.65 -16.39
CA ILE A 138 -55.93 35.07 -15.78
C ILE A 138 -54.98 33.87 -15.85
N VAL A 139 -54.14 33.83 -16.88
CA VAL A 139 -52.99 32.92 -16.89
C VAL A 139 -51.91 33.58 -16.03
N ALA A 140 -51.94 33.30 -14.73
CA ALA A 140 -50.83 33.68 -13.86
C ALA A 140 -49.63 32.81 -14.23
N LEU A 141 -48.73 33.32 -15.08
CA LEU A 141 -47.38 32.77 -15.21
C LEU A 141 -46.66 33.02 -13.89
N ARG A 142 -46.77 32.06 -12.98
CA ARG A 142 -45.90 32.01 -11.80
C ARG A 142 -44.51 31.64 -12.32
N ARG A 143 -43.63 32.64 -12.48
CA ARG A 143 -42.19 32.36 -12.45
C ARG A 143 -41.95 31.72 -11.08
N ALA A 144 -41.49 30.48 -11.06
CA ALA A 144 -40.96 29.91 -9.83
C ALA A 144 -39.72 30.73 -9.50
N ASP A 145 -39.88 31.73 -8.65
CA ASP A 145 -38.77 32.42 -8.03
C ASP A 145 -37.97 31.37 -7.26
N THR A 146 -36.84 30.99 -7.84
CA THR A 146 -35.70 30.54 -7.05
C THR A 146 -35.41 31.61 -6.02
N LEU A 147 -35.39 31.19 -4.74
CA LEU A 147 -34.95 31.87 -3.52
C LEU A 147 -36.06 32.01 -2.48
N LEU A 148 -35.70 31.63 -1.24
CA LEU A 148 -36.42 31.71 0.03
C LEU A 148 -37.16 30.43 0.45
N ASN A 149 -36.34 29.45 0.84
CA ASN A 149 -36.73 28.37 1.73
C ASN A 149 -36.89 28.95 3.16
N THR A 150 -38.10 29.39 3.51
CA THR A 150 -38.47 29.75 4.88
C THR A 150 -39.65 28.90 5.35
N ARG A 151 -39.37 27.81 6.07
CA ARG A 151 -40.12 27.41 7.28
C ARG A 151 -39.41 26.30 8.08
N PRO A 152 -39.67 26.25 9.41
CA PRO A 152 -38.75 25.71 10.40
C PRO A 152 -38.85 24.18 10.54
N VAL A 153 -37.69 23.56 10.70
CA VAL A 153 -37.55 22.15 11.05
C VAL A 153 -37.90 21.96 12.53
N ALA A 154 -38.99 21.25 12.79
CA ALA A 154 -39.22 20.63 14.10
C ALA A 154 -38.14 19.54 14.30
N ARG A 155 -37.35 19.67 15.36
CA ARG A 155 -36.28 18.73 15.73
C ARG A 155 -36.88 17.40 16.21
N SER A 156 -36.53 16.30 15.55
CA SER A 156 -36.35 15.01 16.22
C SER A 156 -34.86 14.63 16.18
N PRO A 157 -34.28 14.05 17.24
CA PRO A 157 -32.90 13.60 17.25
C PRO A 157 -32.83 12.14 16.77
N ASN A 158 -31.73 11.80 16.10
CA ASN A 158 -31.35 10.48 15.56
C ASN A 158 -32.07 10.03 14.30
N GLN A 159 -31.40 10.17 13.14
CA GLN A 159 -30.82 9.03 12.42
C GLN A 159 -30.01 9.48 11.20
N ASN A 160 -29.01 8.66 10.88
CA ASN A 160 -27.92 8.84 9.92
C ASN A 160 -28.32 9.03 8.45
N THR A 161 -27.33 9.50 7.69
CA THR A 161 -27.07 9.28 6.24
C THR A 161 -27.57 10.38 5.29
N PHE A 162 -26.74 11.41 5.07
CA PHE A 162 -26.77 12.20 3.84
C PHE A 162 -25.34 12.56 3.43
N VAL A 163 -24.80 11.77 2.50
CA VAL A 163 -23.72 12.20 1.62
C VAL A 163 -24.33 13.27 0.71
N ASN A 164 -23.82 14.49 0.77
CA ASN A 164 -24.20 15.55 -0.17
C ASN A 164 -23.70 15.17 -1.57
N GLU A 165 -24.58 14.65 -2.43
CA GLU A 165 -24.33 14.56 -3.87
C GLU A 165 -24.24 15.99 -4.43
N ARG A 166 -23.00 16.44 -4.64
CA ARG A 166 -22.70 17.69 -5.30
C ARG A 166 -22.87 17.44 -6.80
N ALA A 167 -23.91 18.00 -7.42
CA ALA A 167 -24.06 18.01 -8.87
C ALA A 167 -22.90 18.81 -9.50
N VAL A 168 -22.01 18.12 -10.23
CA VAL A 168 -20.90 18.73 -10.95
C VAL A 168 -21.35 19.02 -12.41
N PRO A 169 -21.17 20.24 -12.93
CA PRO A 169 -21.54 20.55 -14.30
C PRO A 169 -20.68 19.78 -15.33
N ILE A 170 -21.33 19.07 -16.27
CA ILE A 170 -20.73 18.21 -17.31
C ILE A 170 -20.18 19.04 -18.49
N ARG A 171 -19.36 20.06 -18.23
CA ARG A 171 -18.57 20.73 -19.27
C ARG A 171 -17.22 21.12 -18.67
N MET A 172 -16.14 20.81 -19.38
CA MET A 172 -14.71 21.05 -19.06
C MET A 172 -13.90 19.86 -18.50
N LEU A 173 -14.08 18.64 -19.01
CA LEU A 173 -12.94 17.71 -19.09
C LEU A 173 -12.13 18.12 -20.33
N GLN A 174 -11.36 19.20 -20.17
CA GLN A 174 -10.30 19.55 -21.09
C GLN A 174 -9.12 18.65 -20.71
N ASP A 175 -8.59 17.89 -21.67
CA ASP A 175 -7.51 16.93 -21.47
C ASP A 175 -6.30 17.60 -20.77
N VAL A 176 -6.17 17.39 -19.46
CA VAL A 176 -4.97 17.78 -18.72
C VAL A 176 -3.94 16.69 -18.98
N TYR A 177 -3.00 16.97 -19.89
CA TYR A 177 -1.82 16.15 -20.08
C TYR A 177 -0.97 16.19 -18.79
N ILE A 178 -0.89 15.06 -18.10
CA ILE A 178 0.01 14.85 -16.97
C ILE A 178 1.26 14.15 -17.52
N PRO A 179 2.44 14.82 -17.57
CA PRO A 179 3.65 14.18 -18.02
C PRO A 179 4.07 13.09 -17.03
N LEU A 180 4.14 11.84 -17.51
CA LEU A 180 4.71 10.73 -16.76
C LEU A 180 6.22 10.93 -16.67
N THR A 181 6.71 11.41 -15.54
CA THR A 181 8.13 11.38 -15.22
C THR A 181 8.53 9.92 -14.95
N ARG A 182 9.46 9.40 -15.75
CA ARG A 182 10.11 8.13 -15.48
C ARG A 182 10.92 8.29 -14.19
N VAL A 183 10.52 7.59 -13.14
CA VAL A 183 11.36 7.42 -11.95
C VAL A 183 12.32 6.29 -12.30
N ASP A 184 13.57 6.63 -12.61
CA ASP A 184 14.61 5.62 -12.75
C ASP A 184 14.83 4.97 -11.37
N ALA A 185 14.78 3.64 -11.32
CA ALA A 185 14.94 2.86 -10.10
C ALA A 185 16.30 3.05 -9.40
N GLY A 186 17.24 3.77 -10.03
CA GLY A 186 18.52 4.17 -9.44
C GLY A 186 18.41 5.27 -8.38
N ASP A 187 17.41 6.17 -8.46
CA ASP A 187 17.32 7.32 -7.56
C ASP A 187 16.67 6.99 -6.20
N LEU A 188 15.98 5.84 -6.09
CA LEU A 188 15.41 5.38 -4.81
C LEU A 188 16.44 4.78 -3.85
N GLN A 189 17.62 4.37 -4.33
CA GLN A 189 18.67 3.82 -3.46
C GLN A 189 19.51 4.90 -2.76
N ASN A 190 19.53 6.12 -3.27
CA ASN A 190 20.37 7.19 -2.72
C ASN A 190 19.74 7.96 -1.54
N ASN A 191 18.41 7.94 -1.41
CA ASN A 191 17.76 8.66 -0.30
C ASN A 191 17.74 7.90 1.03
N ASN A 192 18.00 6.58 1.04
CA ASN A 192 18.02 5.79 2.27
C ASN A 192 19.44 5.54 2.84
N MET A 193 20.52 5.98 2.18
CA MET A 193 21.89 5.80 2.67
C MET A 193 22.53 7.06 3.31
N ALA A 194 21.79 8.16 3.44
CA ALA A 194 22.36 9.42 3.94
C ALA A 194 22.10 9.71 5.44
N MET A 195 21.62 8.74 6.24
CA MET A 195 21.28 8.99 7.65
C MET A 195 21.86 8.00 8.67
N GLU A 196 22.87 7.21 8.32
CA GLU A 196 23.62 6.39 9.30
C GLU A 196 25.09 6.27 8.92
N ALA A 197 25.85 7.37 8.96
CA ALA A 197 27.30 7.30 8.81
C ALA A 197 28.02 8.49 9.45
N GLU A 198 27.70 8.89 10.68
CA GLU A 198 28.64 9.67 11.51
C GLU A 198 28.45 9.37 13.00
N ALA A 199 29.40 8.60 13.56
CA ALA A 199 29.98 8.72 14.90
C ALA A 199 30.47 7.35 15.41
N ASN A 200 31.60 6.86 14.89
CA ASN A 200 32.55 6.11 15.71
C ASN A 200 33.93 6.05 15.05
N SER A 201 34.69 7.15 15.11
CA SER A 201 36.14 7.11 14.89
C SER A 201 36.82 6.77 16.22
N ASP A 202 36.89 5.49 16.55
CA ASP A 202 37.75 5.02 17.62
C ASP A 202 39.17 4.85 17.05
N SER A 203 39.95 5.92 17.10
CA SER A 203 41.36 5.96 16.74
C SER A 203 42.19 5.81 18.02
N SER A 204 42.35 4.57 18.48
CA SER A 204 43.38 4.20 19.46
C SER A 204 44.58 3.58 18.74
N GLU A 205 45.39 4.42 18.09
CA GLU A 205 46.77 4.07 17.77
C GLU A 205 47.68 4.58 18.88
N ASP A 206 47.98 3.66 19.80
CA ASP A 206 48.97 3.77 20.87
C ASP A 206 50.38 3.70 20.24
N LEU A 207 51.11 4.81 20.39
CA LEU A 207 52.52 4.95 20.01
C LEU A 207 53.40 4.18 21.00
N GLY A 208 53.65 2.90 20.71
CA GLY A 208 54.64 2.06 21.37
C GLY A 208 55.98 2.06 20.62
N LEU A 209 57.00 2.59 21.29
CA LEU A 209 58.39 2.79 20.87
C LEU A 209 59.14 1.51 20.43
N ASP A 210 59.94 1.63 19.37
CA ASP A 210 61.22 0.94 19.18
C ASP A 210 62.36 1.87 19.64
#